data_AF-A0A7Y0R2Q5-F1
#
_entry.id   AF-A0A7Y0R2Q5-F1
#
_cell.length_a   1.000
_cell.length_b   1.000
_cell.length_c   1.000
_cell.angle_alpha   90.00
_cell.angle_beta   90.00
_cell.angle_gamma   90.00
#
_symmetry.space_group_name_H-M   'P 1'
#
loop_
_entity.id
_entity.type
_entity.pdbx_description
1 polymer ?
#
loop_
_entity_poly.entity_id
_entity_poly.type
_entity_poly.pdbx_seq_one_letter_code
_entity_poly.pdbx_strand_id
1 'polypeptide(L)'
;TDLLSIKPLLKRFPSSLSGGEKQRVAIARALLSKPDLLLMDEPLASLDMPRKREVMPFLEELSDKVNIPIIYVTHSLQEILRLAQHLAIIDKGQVTTSGKLEEVWASHAMRPWQSFSDQSSLFEGKIDAHHSRYALTRVKLAPSASLWVQKIDGEPDTPIRLQVRANDVSIALELP
;
A
#
# COMPACT_ATOMS: atom_id res chain seq x y z
N THR A 1 15.13 9.19 -14.02
CA THR A 1 15.74 7.86 -14.19
C THR A 1 16.06 7.21 -12.86
N ASP A 2 16.50 7.97 -11.85
CA ASP A 2 16.80 7.42 -10.52
C ASP A 2 15.53 7.00 -9.76
N LEU A 3 14.42 7.74 -9.90
CA LEU A 3 13.09 7.39 -9.36
C LEU A 3 12.60 5.98 -9.76
N LEU A 4 13.03 5.47 -10.91
CA LEU A 4 12.54 4.23 -11.50
C LEU A 4 13.55 3.09 -11.37
N SER A 5 14.77 3.37 -10.86
CA SER A 5 15.90 2.42 -10.81
C SER A 5 16.19 1.67 -12.13
N ILE A 6 15.75 2.23 -13.27
CA ILE A 6 15.90 1.60 -14.60
C ILE A 6 17.20 1.95 -15.31
N LYS A 7 18.04 2.81 -14.72
CA LYS A 7 19.32 3.24 -15.32
C LYS A 7 20.22 2.07 -15.74
N PRO A 8 20.36 0.97 -14.95
CA PRO A 8 21.14 -0.20 -15.37
C PRO A 8 20.51 -0.98 -16.53
N LEU A 9 19.22 -0.77 -16.80
CA LEU A 9 18.46 -1.51 -17.80
C LEU A 9 18.48 -0.87 -19.19
N LEU A 10 18.97 0.38 -19.32
CA LEU A 10 18.89 1.17 -20.55
C LEU A 10 19.54 0.49 -21.77
N LYS A 11 20.55 -0.35 -21.57
CA LYS A 11 21.25 -1.08 -22.63
C LYS A 11 20.69 -2.49 -22.90
N ARG A 12 19.74 -2.94 -22.09
CA ARG A 12 19.17 -4.30 -22.17
C ARG A 12 17.96 -4.33 -23.09
N PHE A 13 17.87 -5.35 -23.93
CA PHE A 13 16.69 -5.58 -24.76
C PHE A 13 15.51 -6.06 -23.91
N PRO A 14 14.25 -5.71 -24.26
CA PRO A 14 13.07 -6.11 -23.49
C PRO A 14 12.98 -7.63 -23.23
N SER A 15 13.40 -8.45 -24.19
CA SER A 15 13.43 -9.91 -24.06
C SER A 15 14.31 -10.40 -22.92
N SER A 16 15.38 -9.66 -22.60
CA SER A 16 16.34 -10.02 -21.55
C SER A 16 15.90 -9.59 -20.15
N LEU A 17 14.83 -8.82 -20.01
CA LEU A 17 14.38 -8.27 -18.73
C LEU A 17 13.49 -9.27 -17.95
N SER A 18 13.61 -9.26 -16.62
CA SER A 18 12.67 -9.94 -15.71
C SER A 18 11.26 -9.34 -15.81
N GLY A 19 10.24 -10.02 -15.28
CA GLY A 19 8.87 -9.49 -15.28
C GLY A 19 8.77 -8.15 -14.54
N GLY A 20 9.39 -8.03 -13.37
CA GLY A 20 9.40 -6.78 -12.60
C GLY A 20 10.17 -5.66 -13.31
N GLU A 21 11.29 -5.99 -13.96
CA GLU A 21 12.05 -5.04 -14.79
C GLU A 21 11.21 -4.53 -15.98
N LYS A 22 10.52 -5.44 -16.69
CA LYS A 22 9.60 -5.07 -17.78
C LYS A 22 8.50 -4.14 -17.27
N GLN A 23 7.93 -4.41 -16.11
CA GLN A 23 6.89 -3.59 -15.52
C GLN A 23 7.39 -2.18 -15.17
N ARG A 24 8.56 -2.07 -14.53
CA ARG A 24 9.19 -0.76 -14.24
C ARG A 24 9.46 0.03 -15.52
N VAL A 25 9.95 -0.62 -16.58
CA VAL A 25 10.18 0.02 -17.89
C VAL A 25 8.87 0.45 -18.54
N ALA A 26 7.81 -0.35 -18.46
CA ALA A 26 6.50 -0.01 -19.00
C ALA A 26 5.90 1.23 -18.31
N ILE A 27 5.96 1.29 -16.98
CA ILE A 27 5.50 2.44 -16.18
C ILE A 27 6.37 3.67 -16.48
N ALA A 28 7.69 3.51 -16.53
CA ALA A 28 8.60 4.58 -16.91
C ALA A 28 8.25 5.19 -18.26
N ARG A 29 7.96 4.35 -19.25
CA ARG A 29 7.56 4.78 -20.59
C ARG A 29 6.24 5.57 -20.56
N ALA A 30 5.27 5.14 -19.75
CA ALA A 30 4.01 5.87 -19.58
C ALA A 30 4.22 7.24 -18.92
N LEU A 31 5.12 7.34 -17.94
CA LEU A 31 5.40 8.62 -17.26
C LEU A 31 6.16 9.62 -18.15
N LEU A 32 6.95 9.14 -19.12
CA LEU A 32 7.69 10.00 -20.04
C LEU A 32 6.78 10.86 -20.93
N SER A 33 5.52 10.43 -21.16
CA SER A 33 4.54 11.26 -21.88
C SER A 33 3.96 12.38 -21.02
N LYS A 34 4.37 12.51 -19.75
CA LYS A 34 3.84 13.49 -18.78
C LYS A 34 2.30 13.47 -18.73
N PRO A 35 1.67 12.32 -18.44
CA PRO A 35 0.23 12.21 -18.48
C PRO A 35 -0.42 13.01 -17.35
N ASP A 36 -1.62 13.53 -17.60
CA ASP A 36 -2.45 14.17 -16.57
C ASP A 36 -3.12 13.14 -15.64
N LEU A 37 -3.18 11.87 -16.06
CA LEU A 37 -3.79 10.74 -15.34
C LEU A 37 -3.07 9.45 -15.70
N LEU A 38 -2.73 8.64 -14.70
CA LEU A 38 -2.17 7.31 -14.90
C LEU A 38 -3.22 6.23 -14.60
N LEU A 39 -3.59 5.47 -15.62
CA LEU A 39 -4.45 4.28 -15.48
C LEU A 39 -3.58 3.04 -15.39
N MET A 40 -3.76 2.25 -14.34
CA MET A 40 -3.06 0.99 -14.13
C MET A 40 -4.06 -0.15 -13.94
N ASP A 41 -4.20 -0.97 -14.97
CA ASP A 41 -5.08 -2.14 -14.96
C ASP A 41 -4.29 -3.40 -14.57
N GLU A 42 -4.52 -3.89 -13.35
CA GLU A 42 -3.84 -5.03 -12.72
C GLU A 42 -2.33 -5.12 -13.05
N PRO A 43 -1.53 -4.06 -12.81
CA PRO A 43 -0.16 -3.97 -13.32
C PRO A 43 0.78 -5.05 -12.75
N LEU A 44 0.39 -5.70 -11.65
CA LEU A 44 1.18 -6.74 -11.00
C LEU A 44 0.65 -8.16 -11.22
N ALA A 45 -0.46 -8.37 -11.96
CA ALA A 45 -1.08 -9.69 -12.09
C ALA A 45 -0.13 -10.76 -12.68
N SER A 46 0.80 -10.36 -13.54
CA SER A 46 1.76 -11.27 -14.18
C SER A 46 3.01 -11.60 -13.34
N LEU A 47 3.12 -11.05 -12.14
CA LEU A 47 4.30 -11.20 -11.27
C LEU A 47 4.05 -12.21 -10.14
N ASP A 48 5.05 -13.04 -9.88
CA ASP A 48 5.10 -13.89 -8.69
C ASP A 48 5.26 -13.05 -7.40
N MET A 49 4.99 -13.65 -6.24
CA MET A 49 5.03 -12.94 -4.96
C MET A 49 6.39 -12.28 -4.64
N PRO A 50 7.55 -12.93 -4.87
CA PRO A 50 8.85 -12.28 -4.71
C PRO A 50 9.00 -11.02 -5.59
N ARG A 51 8.62 -11.08 -6.87
CA ARG A 51 8.70 -9.93 -7.79
C ARG A 51 7.70 -8.84 -7.42
N LYS A 52 6.48 -9.20 -6.99
CA LYS A 52 5.53 -8.21 -6.46
C LYS A 52 6.13 -7.43 -5.30
N ARG A 53 6.80 -8.11 -4.36
CA ARG A 53 7.47 -7.45 -3.22
C ARG A 53 8.61 -6.53 -3.66
N GLU A 54 9.30 -6.86 -4.75
CA GLU A 54 10.35 -6.01 -5.32
C GLU A 54 9.77 -4.75 -5.98
N VAL A 55 8.61 -4.86 -6.65
CA VAL A 55 7.99 -3.75 -7.39
C VAL A 55 7.11 -2.87 -6.51
N MET A 56 6.55 -3.39 -5.41
CA MET A 56 5.62 -2.65 -4.57
C MET A 56 6.19 -1.35 -3.98
N PRO A 57 7.41 -1.33 -3.39
CA PRO A 57 8.00 -0.10 -2.86
C PRO A 57 8.14 0.99 -3.93
N PHE A 58 8.40 0.56 -5.18
CA PHE A 58 8.46 1.49 -6.30
C PHE A 58 7.09 2.11 -6.62
N LEU A 59 5.99 1.35 -6.53
CA LEU A 59 4.65 1.90 -6.75
C LEU A 59 4.22 2.85 -5.61
N GLU A 60 4.59 2.55 -4.37
CA GLU A 60 4.37 3.44 -3.21
C GLU A 60 5.14 4.75 -3.39
N GLU A 61 6.43 4.68 -3.75
CA GLU A 61 7.23 5.85 -4.03
C GLU A 61 6.68 6.65 -5.22
N LEU A 62 6.16 5.96 -6.23
CA LEU A 62 5.54 6.59 -7.39
C LEU A 62 4.28 7.37 -6.99
N SER A 63 3.36 6.77 -6.22
CA SER A 63 2.14 7.44 -5.77
C SER A 63 2.44 8.65 -4.87
N ASP A 64 3.52 8.58 -4.09
CA ASP A 64 3.86 9.64 -3.13
C ASP A 64 4.63 10.80 -3.78
N LYS A 65 5.53 10.50 -4.72
CA LYS A 65 6.43 11.51 -5.31
C LYS A 65 5.90 12.12 -6.60
N VAL A 66 5.05 11.41 -7.32
CA VAL A 66 4.54 11.89 -8.60
C VAL A 66 3.17 12.50 -8.40
N ASN A 67 3.09 13.82 -8.63
CA ASN A 67 1.84 14.58 -8.54
C ASN A 67 0.96 14.35 -9.79
N ILE A 68 0.65 13.08 -10.08
CA ILE A 68 -0.23 12.65 -11.16
C ILE A 68 -1.29 11.75 -10.50
N PRO A 69 -2.58 12.05 -10.66
CA PRO A 69 -3.66 11.16 -10.22
C PRO A 69 -3.47 9.75 -10.79
N ILE A 70 -3.69 8.74 -9.96
CA ILE A 70 -3.56 7.33 -10.33
C ILE A 70 -4.89 6.62 -10.10
N ILE A 71 -5.40 5.95 -11.14
CA ILE A 71 -6.47 4.96 -10.99
C ILE A 71 -5.83 3.58 -11.11
N TYR A 72 -5.87 2.84 -10.00
CA TYR A 72 -5.29 1.51 -9.88
C TYR A 72 -6.41 0.48 -9.75
N VAL A 73 -6.52 -0.42 -10.72
CA VAL A 73 -7.50 -1.52 -10.72
C VAL A 73 -6.80 -2.79 -10.24
N THR A 74 -7.35 -3.44 -9.23
CA THR A 74 -6.80 -4.68 -8.68
C THR A 74 -7.85 -5.46 -7.89
N HIS A 75 -7.67 -6.78 -7.86
CA HIS A 75 -8.39 -7.67 -6.95
C HIS A 75 -7.56 -8.03 -5.71
N SER A 76 -6.33 -7.51 -5.59
CA SER A 76 -5.43 -7.83 -4.49
C SER A 76 -5.64 -6.90 -3.29
N LEU A 77 -6.16 -7.45 -2.20
CA LEU A 77 -6.32 -6.74 -0.92
C LEU A 77 -5.00 -6.14 -0.43
N GLN A 78 -3.88 -6.85 -0.61
CA GLN A 78 -2.57 -6.36 -0.18
C GLN A 78 -2.12 -5.12 -0.97
N GLU A 79 -2.43 -5.07 -2.27
CA GLU A 79 -2.12 -3.91 -3.11
C GLU A 79 -2.99 -2.71 -2.72
N ILE A 80 -4.28 -2.95 -2.45
CA ILE A 80 -5.22 -1.93 -1.96
C ILE A 80 -4.71 -1.31 -0.65
N LEU A 81 -4.35 -2.14 0.34
CA LEU A 81 -3.90 -1.66 1.65
C LEU A 81 -2.65 -0.78 1.60
N ARG A 82 -1.75 -1.09 0.66
CA ARG A 82 -0.45 -0.42 0.53
C ARG A 82 -0.50 0.84 -0.33
N LEU A 83 -1.33 0.86 -1.37
CA LEU A 83 -1.32 1.92 -2.38
C LEU A 83 -2.52 2.86 -2.29
N ALA A 84 -3.69 2.37 -1.89
CA ALA A 84 -4.92 3.14 -2.02
C ALA A 84 -5.05 4.21 -0.93
N GLN A 85 -5.44 5.41 -1.35
CA GLN A 85 -5.94 6.46 -0.45
C GLN A 85 -7.48 6.50 -0.46
N HIS A 86 -8.06 6.18 -1.63
CA HIS A 86 -9.50 6.09 -1.86
C HIS A 86 -9.80 4.74 -2.52
N LEU A 87 -10.90 4.10 -2.12
CA LEU A 87 -11.33 2.81 -2.64
C LEU A 87 -12.73 2.93 -3.23
N ALA A 88 -12.93 2.41 -4.44
CA ALA A 88 -14.22 2.22 -5.05
C ALA A 88 -14.42 0.72 -5.35
N ILE A 89 -15.49 0.14 -4.81
CA ILE A 89 -15.84 -1.26 -5.03
C ILE A 89 -16.80 -1.31 -6.22
N ILE A 90 -16.46 -2.13 -7.21
CA ILE A 90 -17.31 -2.40 -8.37
C ILE A 90 -17.79 -3.84 -8.27
N ASP A 91 -19.10 -4.04 -8.24
CA ASP A 91 -19.74 -5.35 -8.35
C ASP A 91 -20.80 -5.31 -9.44
N LYS A 92 -20.82 -6.33 -10.30
CA LYS A 92 -21.76 -6.45 -11.44
C LYS A 92 -21.86 -5.17 -12.30
N GLY A 93 -20.72 -4.51 -12.52
CA GLY A 93 -20.62 -3.31 -13.33
C GLY A 93 -21.16 -2.03 -12.67
N GLN A 94 -21.44 -2.05 -11.36
CA GLN A 94 -21.90 -0.88 -10.62
C GLN A 94 -20.97 -0.58 -9.44
N VAL A 95 -20.78 0.71 -9.16
CA VAL A 95 -20.07 1.15 -7.95
C VAL A 95 -20.99 0.93 -6.77
N THR A 96 -20.65 -0.01 -5.89
CA THR A 96 -21.45 -0.34 -4.71
C THR A 96 -21.10 0.55 -3.53
N THR A 97 -19.84 0.92 -3.39
CA THR A 97 -19.35 1.81 -2.32
C THR A 97 -18.09 2.50 -2.79
N SER A 98 -17.90 3.76 -2.39
CA SER A 98 -16.71 4.56 -2.70
C SER A 98 -16.43 5.54 -1.56
N GLY A 99 -15.17 5.68 -1.16
CA GLY A 99 -14.77 6.54 -0.05
C GLY A 99 -13.29 6.40 0.30
N LYS A 100 -12.88 7.05 1.39
CA LYS A 100 -11.54 6.85 1.95
C LYS A 100 -11.32 5.38 2.25
N LEU A 101 -10.07 4.91 2.09
CA LEU A 101 -9.76 3.49 2.28
C LEU A 101 -10.24 2.98 3.64
N GLU A 102 -9.97 3.70 4.72
CA GLU A 102 -10.27 3.31 6.09
C GLU A 102 -11.78 3.15 6.31
N GLU A 103 -12.58 4.06 5.75
CA GLU A 103 -14.05 4.06 5.85
C GLU A 103 -14.65 2.88 5.07
N VAL A 104 -14.19 2.69 3.82
CA VAL A 104 -14.68 1.60 2.97
C VAL A 104 -14.22 0.24 3.50
N TRP A 105 -12.98 0.16 3.98
CA TRP A 105 -12.40 -1.07 4.54
C TRP A 105 -13.17 -1.58 5.76
N ALA A 106 -13.60 -0.68 6.64
CA ALA A 106 -14.41 -1.00 7.81
C ALA A 106 -15.89 -1.25 7.49
N SER A 107 -16.33 -0.97 6.26
CA SER A 107 -17.73 -1.07 5.87
C SER A 107 -18.19 -2.51 5.66
N HIS A 108 -19.50 -2.73 5.74
CA HIS A 108 -20.11 -4.03 5.43
C HIS A 108 -19.91 -4.44 3.97
N ALA A 109 -19.71 -3.49 3.06
CA ALA A 109 -19.50 -3.74 1.63
C ALA A 109 -18.19 -4.48 1.34
N MET A 110 -17.20 -4.41 2.25
CA MET A 110 -15.94 -5.14 2.11
C MET A 110 -15.99 -6.59 2.59
N ARG A 111 -17.00 -6.97 3.38
CA ARG A 111 -17.10 -8.32 3.95
C ARG A 111 -17.07 -9.45 2.91
N PRO A 112 -17.73 -9.36 1.74
CA PRO A 112 -17.66 -10.42 0.73
C PRO A 112 -16.25 -10.61 0.15
N TRP A 113 -15.41 -9.57 0.21
CA TRP A 113 -14.07 -9.54 -0.36
C TRP A 113 -12.98 -9.86 0.65
N GLN A 114 -13.30 -9.85 1.95
CA GLN A 114 -12.38 -10.21 3.04
C GLN A 114 -12.66 -11.62 3.53
N SER A 115 -11.64 -12.48 3.52
CA SER A 115 -11.74 -13.73 4.26
C SER A 115 -11.78 -13.44 5.77
N PHE A 116 -12.22 -14.42 6.57
CA PHE A 116 -12.21 -14.27 8.04
C PHE A 116 -10.81 -13.93 8.57
N SER A 117 -9.75 -14.47 7.96
CA SER A 117 -8.35 -14.16 8.31
C SER A 117 -7.89 -12.76 7.89
N ASP A 118 -8.58 -12.13 6.93
CA ASP A 118 -8.23 -10.79 6.43
C ASP A 118 -9.00 -9.67 7.13
N GLN A 119 -9.96 -10.03 8.00
CA GLN A 119 -10.69 -9.05 8.79
C GLN A 119 -9.72 -8.24 9.65
N SER A 120 -9.76 -6.94 9.45
CA SER A 120 -8.80 -6.01 10.04
C SER A 120 -9.38 -4.61 10.10
N SER A 121 -8.87 -3.82 11.04
CA SER A 121 -9.13 -2.39 11.14
C SER A 121 -7.90 -1.61 10.66
N LEU A 122 -8.14 -0.49 9.98
CA LEU A 122 -7.10 0.42 9.52
C LEU A 122 -7.11 1.68 10.37
N PHE A 123 -5.93 2.14 10.75
CA PHE A 123 -5.73 3.35 11.52
C PHE A 123 -4.66 4.21 10.86
N GLU A 124 -4.94 5.50 10.72
CA GLU A 124 -3.91 6.48 10.43
C GLU A 124 -3.23 6.89 11.74
N GLY A 125 -1.90 7.03 11.69
CA GLY A 125 -1.10 7.47 12.82
C GLY A 125 0.18 8.15 12.38
N LYS A 126 0.98 8.57 13.35
CA LYS A 126 2.30 9.15 13.12
C LYS A 126 3.35 8.47 13.98
N ILE A 127 4.56 8.35 13.45
CA ILE A 127 5.73 7.96 14.25
C ILE A 127 5.92 9.00 15.34
N ASP A 128 5.98 8.54 16.59
CA ASP A 128 6.18 9.41 17.75
C ASP A 128 7.60 9.27 18.29
N ALA A 129 8.07 8.04 18.50
CA ALA A 129 9.44 7.77 18.93
C ALA A 129 9.87 6.33 18.63
N HIS A 130 11.17 6.11 18.48
CA HIS A 130 11.74 4.76 18.49
C HIS A 130 12.21 4.38 19.88
N HIS A 131 12.04 3.11 20.25
CA HIS A 131 12.53 2.62 21.52
C HIS A 131 14.06 2.52 21.49
N SER A 132 14.75 2.99 22.54
CA SER A 132 16.22 3.03 22.59
C SER A 132 16.86 1.64 22.68
N ARG A 133 16.26 0.74 23.47
CA ARG A 133 16.76 -0.62 23.72
C ARG A 133 16.17 -1.73 22.83
N TYR A 134 14.89 -1.65 22.49
CA TYR A 134 14.19 -2.69 21.74
C TYR A 134 13.94 -2.25 20.30
N ALA A 135 13.82 -3.20 19.38
CA ALA A 135 13.46 -2.94 17.99
C ALA A 135 11.96 -2.63 17.85
N LEU A 136 11.53 -1.54 18.49
CA LEU A 136 10.13 -1.09 18.53
C LEU A 136 10.01 0.38 18.15
N THR A 137 8.87 0.74 17.56
CA THR A 137 8.49 2.12 17.25
C THR A 137 7.12 2.41 17.86
N ARG A 138 7.01 3.55 18.55
CA ARG A 138 5.74 4.03 19.09
C ARG A 138 5.05 4.84 18.01
N VAL A 139 3.80 4.48 17.76
CA VAL A 139 2.93 5.17 16.81
C VAL A 139 1.80 5.81 17.58
N LYS A 140 1.61 7.10 17.39
CA LYS A 140 0.51 7.86 17.96
C LYS A 140 -0.68 7.81 17.01
N LEU A 141 -1.82 7.30 17.51
CA LEU A 141 -3.08 7.20 16.76
C LEU A 141 -4.03 8.34 17.12
N ALA A 142 -4.03 8.76 18.38
CA ALA A 142 -4.84 9.85 18.91
C ALA A 142 -4.07 10.55 20.05
N PRO A 143 -4.54 11.71 20.55
CA PRO A 143 -3.89 12.40 21.66
C PRO A 143 -3.64 11.52 22.89
N SER A 144 -4.54 10.57 23.17
CA SER A 144 -4.48 9.65 24.30
C SER A 144 -4.22 8.19 23.93
N ALA A 145 -3.97 7.87 22.64
CA ALA A 145 -3.82 6.49 22.18
C ALA A 145 -2.55 6.31 21.35
N SER A 146 -1.73 5.35 21.75
CA SER A 146 -0.51 4.95 21.04
C SER A 146 -0.30 3.44 21.07
N LEU A 147 0.34 2.90 20.05
CA LEU A 147 0.72 1.49 19.97
C LEU A 147 2.23 1.36 19.75
N TRP A 148 2.83 0.33 20.33
CA TRP A 148 4.17 -0.10 19.98
C TRP A 148 4.08 -1.15 18.88
N VAL A 149 4.82 -0.94 17.80
CA VAL A 149 4.96 -1.89 16.69
C VAL A 149 6.42 -2.29 16.52
N GLN A 150 6.66 -3.36 15.76
CA GLN A 150 8.02 -3.71 15.32
C GLN A 150 8.67 -2.49 14.67
N LYS A 151 9.98 -2.31 14.87
CA LYS A 151 10.71 -1.16 14.35
C LYS A 151 10.43 -0.94 12.87
N ILE A 152 10.01 0.28 12.55
CA ILE A 152 9.84 0.79 11.20
C ILE A 152 10.83 1.93 10.97
N ASP A 153 11.19 2.14 9.71
CA ASP A 153 12.01 3.27 9.29
C ASP A 153 11.14 4.53 9.17
N GLY A 154 11.71 5.68 9.48
CA GLY A 154 11.03 6.98 9.42
C GLY A 154 11.44 7.88 10.57
N GLU A 155 11.14 9.17 10.44
CA GLU A 155 11.39 10.18 11.48
C GLU A 155 10.10 10.46 12.26
N PRO A 156 10.19 11.02 13.48
CA PRO A 156 9.02 11.54 14.18
C PRO A 156 8.12 12.40 13.28
N ASP A 157 6.81 12.34 13.51
CA ASP A 157 5.73 12.94 12.71
C ASP A 157 5.51 12.37 11.30
N THR A 158 6.30 11.38 10.87
CA THR A 158 6.07 10.68 9.60
C THR A 158 4.70 9.98 9.65
N PRO A 159 3.78 10.25 8.70
CA PRO A 159 2.47 9.62 8.67
C PRO A 159 2.62 8.15 8.28
N ILE A 160 1.87 7.29 8.96
CA ILE A 160 1.83 5.87 8.67
C ILE A 160 0.40 5.34 8.74
N ARG A 161 0.14 4.29 7.97
CA ARG A 161 -1.08 3.50 8.09
C ARG A 161 -0.77 2.21 8.84
N LEU A 162 -1.58 1.91 9.83
CA LEU A 162 -1.51 0.68 10.62
C LEU A 162 -2.69 -0.22 10.30
N GLN A 163 -2.39 -1.50 10.10
CA GLN A 163 -3.40 -2.56 10.02
C GLN A 163 -3.36 -3.37 11.32
N VAL A 164 -4.51 -3.47 12.00
CA VAL A 164 -4.69 -4.37 13.14
C VAL A 164 -5.63 -5.49 12.71
N ARG A 165 -5.13 -6.72 12.68
CA ARG A 165 -5.94 -7.88 12.30
C ARG A 165 -6.81 -8.32 13.46
N ALA A 166 -8.02 -8.80 13.16
CA ALA A 166 -8.95 -9.27 14.19
C ALA A 166 -8.33 -10.40 15.05
N ASN A 167 -7.54 -11.28 14.43
CA ASN A 167 -6.88 -12.40 15.12
C ASN A 167 -5.69 -11.99 15.99
N ASP A 168 -5.23 -10.74 15.89
CA ASP A 168 -4.11 -10.21 16.69
C ASP A 168 -4.60 -9.44 17.92
N VAL A 169 -5.92 -9.39 18.16
CA VAL A 169 -6.54 -8.65 19.27
C VAL A 169 -7.11 -9.60 20.31
N SER A 170 -6.76 -9.37 21.57
CA SER A 170 -7.38 -10.04 22.73
C SER A 170 -8.10 -9.02 23.59
N ILE A 171 -9.24 -9.41 24.16
CA ILE A 171 -10.03 -8.58 25.08
C ILE A 171 -9.91 -9.17 26.47
N ALA A 172 -9.50 -8.35 27.44
CA ALA A 172 -9.42 -8.70 28.85
C ALA A 172 -10.33 -7.78 29.66
N LEU A 173 -10.88 -8.27 30.77
CA LEU A 173 -11.71 -7.48 31.69
C LEU A 173 -10.87 -6.59 32.62
N GLU A 174 -9.57 -6.88 32.73
CA GLU A 174 -8.62 -6.19 33.59
C GLU A 174 -7.39 -5.78 32.79
N LEU A 175 -6.75 -4.67 33.19
CA LEU A 175 -5.51 -4.20 32.58
C LEU A 175 -4.35 -5.13 32.98
N PRO A 176 -3.52 -5.57 32.01
CA PRO A 176 -2.34 -6.39 32.28
C PRO A 176 -1.22 -5.61 33.00
#